data_AF-U3TX09-F1
#
_entry.id   AF-U3TX09-F1
#
_cell.length_a   1.000
_cell.length_b   1.000
_cell.length_c   1.000
_cell.angle_alpha   90.00
_cell.angle_beta   90.00
_cell.angle_gamma   90.00
#
_symmetry.space_group_name_H-M   'P 1'
#
loop_
_entity.id
_entity.type
_entity.pdbx_description
1 polymer ?
#
loop_
_entity_poly.entity_id
_entity_poly.type
_entity_poly.pdbx_seq_one_letter_code
_entity_poly.pdbx_strand_id
1 'polypeptide(L)'
;MQQAIQIHSRDNVAVALQDLAAGTQVIVAGQRITLHQDIGRGHKFALQPLSVGERVIKYGLPIAHATQPVAVGELIHSSNARTNLSDVDDYHYQPEHLTLPPQAADREVQIYRRATGEVGIRNELWILPTVGCVNGIARQIVSRFLRESDDAAGIDGVHLVQSSLRLFTAGAKS
;
A
#
# COMPACT_ATOMS: atom_id res chain seq x y z
N MET A 1 19.47 -12.91 11.17
CA MET A 1 18.51 -12.03 10.46
C MET A 1 18.89 -12.00 8.99
N GLN A 2 17.92 -11.97 8.09
CA GLN A 2 18.18 -11.95 6.65
C GLN A 2 18.66 -10.54 6.23
N GLN A 3 19.77 -10.45 5.50
CA GLN A 3 20.39 -9.16 5.13
C GLN A 3 19.89 -8.60 3.80
N ALA A 4 19.37 -9.47 2.92
CA ALA A 4 18.81 -9.10 1.62
C ALA A 4 17.69 -10.06 1.22
N ILE A 5 16.80 -9.59 0.35
CA ILE A 5 15.66 -10.37 -0.14
C ILE A 5 15.63 -10.41 -1.67
N GLN A 6 15.44 -11.61 -2.21
CA GLN A 6 14.96 -11.85 -3.56
C GLN A 6 13.46 -12.11 -3.44
N ILE A 7 12.62 -11.33 -4.12
CA ILE A 7 11.18 -11.35 -3.89
C ILE A 7 10.52 -12.46 -4.68
N HIS A 8 10.94 -12.64 -5.93
CA HIS A 8 10.47 -13.68 -6.82
C HIS A 8 11.66 -14.50 -7.33
N SER A 9 11.48 -15.80 -7.56
CA SER A 9 12.56 -16.72 -7.99
C SER A 9 13.21 -16.34 -9.32
N ARG A 10 12.43 -15.69 -10.20
CA ARG A 10 12.89 -15.13 -11.49
C ARG A 10 13.66 -13.81 -11.37
N ASP A 11 13.76 -13.21 -10.18
CA ASP A 11 14.44 -11.92 -10.03
C ASP A 11 15.95 -12.09 -10.24
N ASN A 12 16.55 -11.20 -11.02
CA ASN A 12 18.01 -11.15 -11.21
C ASN A 12 18.67 -10.05 -10.35
N VAL A 13 17.90 -9.47 -9.42
CA VAL A 13 18.35 -8.52 -8.41
C VAL A 13 17.78 -8.88 -7.05
N ALA A 14 18.48 -8.47 -6.00
CA ALA A 14 17.97 -8.50 -4.63
C ALA A 14 17.93 -7.11 -4.02
N VAL A 15 17.15 -6.94 -2.96
CA VAL A 15 17.05 -5.68 -2.20
C VAL A 15 17.73 -5.85 -0.84
N ALA A 16 18.57 -4.90 -0.46
CA ALA A 16 19.20 -4.86 0.85
C ALA A 16 18.17 -4.49 1.94
N LEU A 17 18.15 -5.25 3.04
CA LEU A 17 17.24 -5.03 4.17
C LEU A 17 17.85 -4.13 5.26
N GLN A 18 19.14 -3.85 5.15
CA GLN A 18 19.95 -2.98 6.00
C GLN A 18 21.05 -2.35 5.15
N ASP A 19 21.82 -1.43 5.72
CA ASP A 19 23.03 -0.92 5.06
C ASP A 19 24.10 -2.02 5.07
N LEU A 20 24.73 -2.23 3.91
CA LEU A 20 25.73 -3.26 3.68
C LEU A 20 26.99 -2.62 3.12
N ALA A 21 28.12 -2.79 3.80
CA ALA A 21 29.39 -2.23 3.37
C ALA A 21 29.97 -3.02 2.19
N ALA A 22 30.82 -2.37 1.39
CA ALA A 22 31.66 -3.03 0.40
C ALA A 22 32.45 -4.20 1.01
N GLY A 23 32.60 -5.28 0.27
CA GLY A 23 33.24 -6.53 0.72
C GLY A 23 32.33 -7.44 1.55
N THR A 24 31.15 -6.98 1.97
CA THR A 24 30.19 -7.84 2.68
C THR A 24 29.76 -9.00 1.80
N GLN A 25 29.77 -10.21 2.37
CA GLN A 25 29.20 -11.40 1.73
C GLN A 25 27.76 -11.58 2.20
N VAL A 26 26.84 -11.62 1.25
CA VAL A 26 25.41 -11.81 1.50
C VAL A 26 24.99 -13.17 0.96
N ILE A 27 24.18 -13.89 1.73
CA ILE A 27 23.53 -15.12 1.25
C ILE A 27 22.08 -14.79 0.90
N VAL A 28 21.73 -14.93 -0.37
CA VAL A 28 20.40 -14.65 -0.90
C VAL A 28 20.10 -15.64 -2.03
N ALA A 29 18.86 -16.15 -2.11
CA ALA A 29 18.48 -17.15 -3.11
C ALA A 29 19.36 -18.43 -3.14
N GLY A 30 19.96 -18.80 -2.00
CA GLY A 30 20.91 -19.91 -1.91
C GLY A 30 22.30 -19.62 -2.51
N GLN A 31 22.54 -18.39 -2.99
CA GLN A 31 23.81 -17.96 -3.56
C GLN A 31 24.58 -17.07 -2.57
N ARG A 32 25.91 -17.15 -2.63
CA ARG A 32 26.81 -16.27 -1.87
C ARG A 32 27.34 -15.18 -2.79
N ILE A 33 26.95 -13.93 -2.52
CA ILE A 33 27.32 -12.76 -3.32
C ILE A 33 28.21 -11.85 -2.50
N THR A 34 29.34 -11.43 -3.06
CA THR A 34 30.21 -10.40 -2.46
C THR A 34 29.84 -9.04 -3.05
N LEU A 35 29.60 -8.05 -2.20
CA LEU A 35 29.29 -6.69 -2.65
C LEU A 35 30.57 -5.92 -2.98
N HIS A 36 30.60 -5.23 -4.12
CA HIS A 36 31.78 -4.46 -4.55
C HIS A 36 31.80 -3.02 -4.03
N GLN A 37 30.66 -2.55 -3.52
CA GLN A 37 30.46 -1.20 -3.02
C GLN A 37 29.39 -1.19 -1.94
N ASP A 38 29.26 -0.08 -1.24
CA ASP A 38 28.23 0.09 -0.21
C ASP A 38 26.84 0.04 -0.86
N ILE A 39 25.95 -0.78 -0.28
CA ILE A 39 24.55 -0.89 -0.68
C ILE A 39 23.69 -0.45 0.49
N GLY A 40 23.06 0.71 0.36
CA GLY A 40 22.13 1.22 1.36
C GLY A 40 20.86 0.37 1.46
N ARG A 41 20.22 0.39 2.63
CA ARG A 41 18.92 -0.24 2.86
C ARG A 41 17.91 0.19 1.78
N GLY A 42 17.17 -0.79 1.23
CA GLY A 42 16.17 -0.57 0.20
C GLY A 42 16.72 -0.47 -1.23
N HIS A 43 18.04 -0.36 -1.39
CA HIS A 43 18.67 -0.38 -2.71
C HIS A 43 18.82 -1.80 -3.26
N LYS A 44 18.93 -1.88 -4.59
CA LYS A 44 19.02 -3.13 -5.35
C LYS A 44 20.46 -3.45 -5.69
N PHE A 45 20.83 -4.71 -5.70
CA PHE A 45 22.10 -5.18 -6.27
C PHE A 45 21.87 -6.40 -7.17
N ALA A 46 22.76 -6.61 -8.13
CA ALA A 46 22.63 -7.68 -9.12
C ALA A 46 22.97 -9.06 -8.51
N LEU A 47 22.18 -10.08 -8.84
CA LEU A 47 22.44 -11.47 -8.45
C LEU A 47 23.24 -12.24 -9.52
N GLN A 48 23.25 -11.73 -10.74
CA GLN A 48 23.96 -12.27 -11.90
C GLN A 48 24.55 -11.10 -12.71
N PRO A 49 25.54 -11.32 -13.58
CA PRO A 49 26.02 -10.25 -14.45
C PRO A 49 24.93 -9.85 -15.44
N LEU A 50 24.81 -8.54 -15.72
CA LEU A 50 23.87 -8.00 -16.71
C LEU A 50 24.65 -7.29 -17.82
N SER A 51 24.36 -7.63 -19.07
CA SER A 51 24.90 -6.92 -20.23
C SER A 51 24.12 -5.64 -20.52
N VAL A 52 24.70 -4.73 -21.30
CA VAL A 52 23.98 -3.52 -21.77
C VAL A 52 22.69 -3.93 -22.50
N GLY A 53 21.57 -3.29 -22.14
CA GLY A 53 20.25 -3.58 -22.66
C GLY A 53 19.54 -4.78 -22.00
N GLU A 54 20.24 -5.55 -21.17
CA GLU A 54 19.63 -6.68 -20.48
C GLU A 54 18.61 -6.22 -19.44
N ARG A 55 17.52 -6.99 -19.31
CA ARG A 55 16.40 -6.63 -18.44
C ARG A 55 16.77 -6.80 -16.97
N VAL A 56 16.49 -5.79 -16.17
CA VAL A 56 16.46 -5.88 -14.71
C VAL A 56 15.10 -6.43 -14.29
N ILE A 57 15.07 -7.62 -13.70
CA ILE A 57 13.87 -8.36 -13.34
C ILE A 57 13.67 -8.30 -11.82
N LYS A 58 12.54 -7.74 -11.38
CA LYS A 58 12.11 -7.66 -9.98
C LYS A 58 10.62 -7.99 -9.88
N TYR A 59 10.19 -8.69 -8.83
CA TYR A 59 8.82 -9.22 -8.72
C TYR A 59 8.44 -10.18 -9.86
N GLY A 60 9.43 -10.79 -10.52
CA GLY A 60 9.27 -11.63 -11.69
C GLY A 60 8.98 -10.85 -12.98
N LEU A 61 9.07 -9.52 -12.97
CA LEU A 61 8.74 -8.65 -14.11
C LEU A 61 9.92 -7.76 -14.50
N PRO A 62 10.07 -7.41 -15.80
CA PRO A 62 11.14 -6.53 -16.28
C PRO A 62 10.85 -5.06 -15.95
N ILE A 63 11.48 -4.52 -14.91
CA ILE A 63 11.23 -3.15 -14.43
C ILE A 63 12.11 -2.09 -15.10
N ALA A 64 13.26 -2.52 -15.63
CA ALA A 64 14.28 -1.65 -16.22
C ALA A 64 15.16 -2.45 -17.19
N HIS A 65 16.07 -1.77 -17.88
CA HIS A 65 17.19 -2.36 -18.60
C HIS A 65 18.51 -1.76 -18.10
N ALA A 66 19.58 -2.55 -18.12
CA ALA A 66 20.92 -2.07 -17.82
C ALA A 66 21.40 -1.13 -18.94
N THR A 67 21.95 0.02 -18.59
CA THR A 67 22.55 0.99 -19.53
C THR A 67 24.05 0.79 -19.68
N GLN A 68 24.67 0.03 -18.78
CA GLN A 68 26.07 -0.33 -18.73
C GLN A 68 26.18 -1.80 -18.30
N PRO A 69 27.32 -2.50 -18.54
CA PRO A 69 27.54 -3.80 -17.94
C PRO A 69 27.49 -3.69 -16.41
N VAL A 70 26.78 -4.61 -15.75
CA VAL A 70 26.67 -4.67 -14.29
C VAL A 70 27.22 -6.00 -13.80
N ALA A 71 28.16 -5.96 -12.86
CA ALA A 71 28.72 -7.15 -12.25
C ALA A 71 27.81 -7.72 -11.15
N VAL A 72 28.01 -8.99 -10.81
CA VAL A 72 27.34 -9.62 -9.66
C VAL A 72 27.68 -8.83 -8.38
N GLY A 73 26.68 -8.55 -7.54
CA GLY A 73 26.87 -7.80 -6.28
C GLY A 73 27.01 -6.29 -6.46
N GLU A 74 26.94 -5.78 -7.69
CA GLU A 74 26.97 -4.35 -7.97
C GLU A 74 25.59 -3.69 -7.73
N LEU A 75 25.61 -2.44 -7.27
CA LEU A 75 24.42 -1.61 -7.04
C LEU A 75 23.67 -1.34 -8.36
N ILE A 76 22.37 -1.57 -8.39
CA ILE A 76 21.50 -1.15 -9.49
C ILE A 76 20.90 0.22 -9.15
N HIS A 77 21.30 1.23 -9.91
CA HIS A 77 20.90 2.62 -9.73
C HIS A 77 20.59 3.30 -11.09
N SER A 78 20.12 4.54 -11.07
CA SER A 78 19.80 5.30 -12.29
C SER A 78 21.00 5.56 -13.21
N SER A 79 22.23 5.36 -12.72
CA SER A 79 23.46 5.51 -13.50
C SER A 79 23.74 4.32 -14.42
N ASN A 80 23.40 3.10 -14.00
CA ASN A 80 23.67 1.87 -14.74
C ASN A 80 22.39 1.10 -15.15
N ALA A 81 21.21 1.61 -14.82
CA ALA A 81 19.94 1.09 -15.28
C ALA A 81 18.91 2.20 -15.49
N ARG A 82 18.02 2.00 -16.48
CA ARG A 82 16.92 2.90 -16.79
C ARG A 82 15.59 2.15 -16.79
N THR A 83 14.56 2.73 -16.19
CA THR A 83 13.21 2.13 -16.16
C THR A 83 12.66 1.93 -17.57
N ASN A 84 11.86 0.88 -17.75
CA ASN A 84 11.18 0.60 -19.02
C ASN A 84 9.86 1.36 -19.18
N LEU A 85 9.52 2.26 -18.27
CA LEU A 85 8.32 3.10 -18.35
C LEU A 85 8.40 4.01 -19.58
N SER A 86 7.33 4.02 -20.38
CA SER A 86 7.17 4.90 -21.54
C SER A 86 5.79 5.54 -21.54
N ASP A 87 5.63 6.67 -22.23
CA ASP A 87 4.34 7.38 -22.29
C ASP A 87 3.26 6.63 -23.11
N VAL A 88 3.69 5.67 -23.95
CA VAL A 88 2.82 4.88 -24.83
C VAL A 88 3.20 3.41 -24.72
N ASP A 89 2.69 2.74 -23.68
CA ASP A 89 2.84 1.30 -23.54
C ASP A 89 1.70 0.59 -24.28
N ASP A 90 2.03 -0.29 -25.23
CA ASP A 90 1.10 -1.25 -25.84
C ASP A 90 0.67 -2.29 -24.78
N TYR A 91 -0.24 -1.90 -23.90
CA TYR A 91 -0.74 -2.77 -22.85
C TYR A 91 -1.81 -3.73 -23.39
N HIS A 92 -1.54 -5.04 -23.27
CA HIS A 92 -2.52 -6.09 -23.51
C HIS A 92 -2.82 -6.84 -22.22
N TYR A 93 -4.08 -6.80 -21.78
CA TYR A 93 -4.54 -7.62 -20.67
C TYR A 93 -4.58 -9.11 -21.08
N GLN A 94 -3.73 -9.91 -20.47
CA GLN A 94 -3.69 -11.37 -20.65
C GLN A 94 -3.90 -12.04 -19.28
N PRO A 95 -5.14 -12.37 -18.90
CA PRO A 95 -5.40 -12.99 -17.61
C PRO A 95 -4.83 -14.41 -17.57
N GLU A 96 -4.04 -14.70 -16.53
CA GLU A 96 -3.76 -16.07 -16.14
C GLU A 96 -4.93 -16.59 -15.29
N HIS A 97 -5.60 -17.63 -15.77
CA HIS A 97 -6.66 -18.31 -15.02
C HIS A 97 -6.02 -19.24 -13.98
N LEU A 98 -5.71 -18.69 -12.82
CA LEU A 98 -5.21 -19.48 -11.70
C LEU A 98 -6.35 -20.29 -11.09
N THR A 99 -6.09 -21.58 -10.85
CA THR A 99 -6.98 -22.39 -10.01
C THR A 99 -6.77 -21.94 -8.57
N LEU A 100 -7.78 -21.29 -8.00
CA LEU A 100 -7.71 -20.85 -6.61
C LEU A 100 -7.72 -22.09 -5.70
N PRO A 101 -6.93 -22.08 -4.61
CA PRO A 101 -7.06 -23.12 -3.60
C PRO A 101 -8.48 -23.11 -3.02
N PRO A 102 -8.97 -24.25 -2.51
CA PRO A 102 -10.27 -24.31 -1.86
C PRO A 102 -10.40 -23.23 -0.79
N GLN A 103 -11.57 -22.59 -0.74
CA GLN A 103 -11.86 -21.58 0.27
C GLN A 103 -11.69 -22.20 1.66
N ALA A 104 -10.99 -21.49 2.55
CA ALA A 104 -10.90 -21.88 3.95
C ALA A 104 -12.31 -21.91 4.56
N ALA A 105 -12.53 -22.82 5.52
CA ALA A 105 -13.82 -22.90 6.20
C ALA A 105 -14.20 -21.55 6.85
N ASP A 106 -15.50 -21.28 6.87
CA ASP A 106 -16.03 -20.09 7.53
C ASP A 106 -15.62 -20.05 9.00
N ARG A 107 -15.34 -18.85 9.50
CA ARG A 107 -15.02 -18.60 10.90
C ARG A 107 -16.12 -17.77 11.51
N GLU A 108 -16.50 -18.11 12.74
CA GLU A 108 -17.43 -17.27 13.49
C GLU A 108 -16.79 -15.90 13.76
N VAL A 109 -17.55 -14.85 13.48
CA VAL A 109 -17.16 -13.46 13.68
C VAL A 109 -18.30 -12.70 14.33
N GLN A 110 -17.96 -11.71 15.16
CA GLN A 110 -18.95 -10.81 15.77
C GLN A 110 -19.37 -9.77 14.75
N ILE A 111 -20.67 -9.67 14.50
CA ILE A 111 -21.25 -8.82 13.46
C ILE A 111 -22.58 -8.20 13.90
N TYR A 112 -22.92 -7.05 13.31
CA TYR A 112 -24.21 -6.39 13.47
C TYR A 112 -25.09 -6.68 12.25
N ARG A 113 -26.12 -7.52 12.42
CA ARG A 113 -27.05 -7.89 11.34
C ARG A 113 -28.13 -6.83 11.17
N ARG A 114 -28.37 -6.39 9.93
CA ARG A 114 -29.42 -5.41 9.60
C ARG A 114 -30.67 -6.12 9.09
N ALA A 115 -31.83 -5.48 9.24
CA ALA A 115 -33.10 -5.99 8.71
C ALA A 115 -33.10 -6.17 7.18
N THR A 116 -32.24 -5.43 6.48
CA THR A 116 -32.03 -5.55 5.01
C THR A 116 -31.28 -6.81 4.60
N GLY A 117 -30.70 -7.56 5.55
CA GLY A 117 -29.79 -8.68 5.28
C GLY A 117 -28.32 -8.28 5.15
N GLU A 118 -28.02 -6.98 5.08
CA GLU A 118 -26.65 -6.48 5.16
C GLU A 118 -26.03 -6.68 6.54
N VAL A 119 -24.70 -6.69 6.58
CA VAL A 119 -23.91 -6.91 7.80
C VAL A 119 -22.96 -5.75 8.03
N GLY A 120 -22.95 -5.20 9.25
CA GLY A 120 -21.97 -4.23 9.73
C GLY A 120 -20.91 -4.88 10.62
N ILE A 121 -19.67 -4.39 10.52
CA ILE A 121 -18.57 -4.75 11.42
C ILE A 121 -18.37 -3.74 12.56
N ARG A 122 -19.16 -2.67 12.56
CA ARG A 122 -19.23 -1.64 13.60
C ARG A 122 -20.66 -1.16 13.77
N ASN A 123 -21.00 -0.80 15.00
CA ASN A 123 -22.24 -0.16 15.40
C ASN A 123 -21.94 1.28 15.79
N GLU A 124 -21.98 2.19 14.82
CA GLU A 124 -21.67 3.61 15.01
C GLU A 124 -22.92 4.48 14.74
N LEU A 125 -23.09 5.55 15.50
CA LEU A 125 -24.12 6.56 15.28
C LEU A 125 -23.54 7.74 14.48
N TRP A 126 -24.02 7.93 13.25
CA TRP A 126 -23.59 9.03 12.40
C TRP A 126 -24.67 10.11 12.29
N ILE A 127 -24.33 11.32 12.71
CA ILE A 127 -25.18 12.50 12.57
C ILE A 127 -24.71 13.27 11.34
N LEU A 128 -25.62 13.40 10.37
CA LEU A 128 -25.39 14.03 9.08
C LEU A 128 -26.31 15.26 8.96
N PRO A 129 -25.88 16.44 9.43
CA PRO A 129 -26.65 17.66 9.24
C PRO A 129 -26.73 17.98 7.75
N THR A 130 -27.92 18.28 7.26
CA THR A 130 -28.13 18.60 5.84
C THR A 130 -27.50 19.93 5.44
N VAL A 131 -27.32 20.86 6.40
CA VAL A 131 -26.86 22.23 6.16
C VAL A 131 -25.86 22.66 7.22
N GLY A 132 -24.92 23.54 6.85
CA GLY A 132 -23.85 23.98 7.75
C GLY A 132 -24.32 24.84 8.92
N CYS A 133 -25.45 25.54 8.77
CA CYS A 133 -25.99 26.42 9.82
C CYS A 133 -26.34 25.65 11.11
N VAL A 134 -26.64 24.35 11.02
CA VAL A 134 -27.01 23.52 12.19
C VAL A 134 -25.83 22.74 12.76
N ASN A 135 -24.62 22.85 12.20
CA ASN A 135 -23.44 22.13 12.71
C ASN A 135 -23.17 22.40 14.20
N GLY A 136 -23.37 23.65 14.64
CA GLY A 136 -23.19 24.03 16.06
C GLY A 136 -24.19 23.33 16.97
N ILE A 137 -25.46 23.29 16.57
CA ILE A 137 -26.53 22.59 17.30
C ILE A 137 -26.26 21.09 17.31
N ALA A 138 -25.88 20.51 16.17
CA ALA A 138 -25.56 19.10 16.06
C ALA A 138 -24.40 18.69 16.99
N ARG A 139 -23.37 19.53 17.15
CA ARG A 139 -22.31 19.31 18.15
C ARG A 139 -22.87 19.28 19.57
N GLN A 140 -23.75 20.21 19.91
CA GLN A 140 -24.37 20.26 21.24
C GLN A 140 -25.22 19.01 21.51
N ILE A 141 -25.96 18.52 20.50
CA ILE A 141 -26.73 17.28 20.59
C ILE A 141 -25.83 16.08 20.87
N VAL A 142 -24.73 15.92 20.12
CA VAL A 142 -23.75 14.84 20.35
C VAL A 142 -23.21 14.91 21.77
N SER A 143 -22.72 16.07 22.19
CA SER A 143 -22.14 16.24 23.53
C SER A 143 -23.15 15.99 24.64
N ARG A 144 -24.42 16.33 24.43
CA ARG A 144 -25.50 16.02 25.39
C ARG A 144 -25.79 14.53 25.43
N PHE A 145 -25.95 13.89 24.27
CA PHE A 145 -26.20 12.46 24.16
C PHE A 145 -25.14 11.66 24.92
N LEU A 146 -23.85 11.89 24.64
CA LEU A 146 -22.75 11.18 25.30
C LEU A 146 -22.76 11.34 26.84
N ARG A 147 -23.12 12.52 27.36
CA ARG A 147 -23.24 12.73 28.81
C ARG A 147 -24.41 11.99 29.44
N GLU A 148 -25.50 11.82 28.70
CA GLU A 148 -26.73 11.20 29.20
C GLU A 148 -26.75 9.67 28.98
N SER A 149 -25.87 9.13 28.14
CA SER A 149 -25.84 7.72 27.72
C SER A 149 -24.62 6.93 28.18
N ASP A 150 -23.92 7.37 29.23
CA ASP A 150 -22.66 6.77 29.70
C ASP A 150 -21.65 6.61 28.55
N ASP A 151 -21.39 7.73 27.86
CA ASP A 151 -20.53 7.80 26.67
C ASP A 151 -20.92 6.82 25.55
N ALA A 152 -22.23 6.56 25.42
CA ALA A 152 -22.80 5.64 24.45
C ALA A 152 -22.30 4.19 24.60
N ALA A 153 -22.23 3.67 25.83
CA ALA A 153 -21.86 2.29 26.12
C ALA A 153 -22.60 1.27 25.20
N GLY A 154 -21.83 0.46 24.46
CA GLY A 154 -22.36 -0.51 23.49
C GLY A 154 -22.48 -0.01 22.04
N ILE A 155 -22.09 1.24 21.78
CA ILE A 155 -21.92 1.80 20.44
C ILE A 155 -20.42 2.07 20.24
N ASP A 156 -19.88 1.69 19.09
CA ASP A 156 -18.45 1.79 18.79
C ASP A 156 -17.99 3.26 18.58
N GLY A 157 -18.94 4.17 18.33
CA GLY A 157 -18.65 5.59 18.18
C GLY A 157 -19.87 6.43 17.80
N VAL A 158 -19.80 7.72 18.13
CA VAL A 158 -20.77 8.75 17.72
C VAL A 158 -20.04 9.82 16.93
N HIS A 159 -20.41 10.00 15.67
CA HIS A 159 -19.70 10.86 14.74
C HIS A 159 -20.61 11.93 14.15
N LEU A 160 -20.10 13.16 14.11
CA LEU A 160 -20.74 14.28 13.43
C LEU A 160 -19.97 14.62 12.16
N VAL A 161 -20.64 14.51 11.01
CA VAL A 161 -20.10 15.05 9.75
C VAL A 161 -20.43 16.52 9.67
N GLN A 162 -19.42 17.36 9.46
CA GLN A 162 -19.65 18.80 9.31
C GLN A 162 -20.13 19.11 7.88
N SER A 163 -21.32 19.68 7.76
CA SER A 163 -21.82 20.14 6.47
C SER A 163 -21.23 21.51 6.12
N SER A 164 -20.73 21.67 4.90
CA SER A 164 -20.24 22.94 4.37
C SER A 164 -21.34 23.74 3.64
N LEU A 165 -22.53 23.16 3.45
CA LEU A 165 -23.61 23.76 2.68
C LEU A 165 -24.21 24.97 3.42
N ARG A 166 -23.98 26.17 2.91
CA ARG A 166 -24.60 27.40 3.43
C ARG A 166 -25.86 27.73 2.64
N LEU A 167 -27.03 27.66 3.27
CA LEU A 167 -28.21 28.34 2.72
C LEU A 167 -28.06 29.83 3.02
N PHE A 168 -27.68 30.59 2.01
CA PHE A 168 -27.88 32.03 2.03
C PHE A 168 -29.38 32.29 1.88
N THR A 169 -30.01 32.89 2.90
CA THR A 169 -31.25 33.61 2.67
C THR A 169 -30.91 34.80 1.78
N ALA A 170 -31.30 34.73 0.50
CA ALA A 170 -31.31 35.90 -0.36
C ALA A 170 -32.27 36.91 0.28
N GLY A 171 -31.73 37.83 1.08
CA GLY A 171 -32.48 38.97 1.58
C GLY A 171 -32.81 39.85 0.39
N ALA A 172 -34.06 39.79 -0.07
CA ALA A 172 -34.63 40.82 -0.92
C ALA A 172 -34.59 42.12 -0.13
N LYS A 173 -33.69 43.03 -0.51
CA LYS A 173 -33.75 44.44 -0.10
C LYS A 173 -34.99 45.03 -0.78
N SER A 174 -36.00 45.41 0.01
CA SER A 174 -37.02 46.39 -0.38
C SER A 174 -36.49 47.80 -0.13
#